data_AF-A0A3D3QZY7-F1
#
_entry.id   AF-A0A3D3QZY7-F1
#
_cell.length_a   1.000
_cell.length_b   1.000
_cell.length_c   1.000
_cell.angle_alpha   90.00
_cell.angle_beta   90.00
_cell.angle_gamma   90.00
#
_symmetry.space_group_name_H-M   'P 1'
#
loop_
_entity.id
_entity.type
_entity.pdbx_description
1 polymer ?
#
loop_
_entity_poly.entity_id
_entity_poly.type
_entity_poly.pdbx_seq_one_letter_code
_entity_poly.pdbx_strand_id
1 'polypeptide(L)'
;MNRPAFRWYGKPFYYTLVLMYGTLSSAIFTGCGGSEPAPATTQPAPQPVTPAPAAPPPQVAQNTQTTPVKKTEQQDDGRKMIDGIPYDVWFDNPLAVAGNQQSVTPVALPGNTVAATPTNPAPATEMKTADTPAAASGGADWKTIIPMPVLDSLVKDIRNRLTKNMQSVGTYNTTYLELPTFTSTLATLAGIASEHPDEIGWKKNAKYLRDLSAGISSKQLMRGAKSYREIQIPYEQMIVIMNGSLPAGVPDSEDKKPFSDVASMGDLMKRIDIASKWLKSNVGNADALKSEKEKVIEEAHLLAAIAKVITTEGYGYVDDNGFLGHANPMQEASLQMVQAAKDDNFPEFDKGLTRVYKACTECHSEYKE
;
A
#
# COMPACT_ATOMS: atom_id res chain seq x y z
N MET A 1 -33.03 3.50 27.94
CA MET A 1 -32.38 3.18 26.66
C MET A 1 -31.10 2.43 26.98
N ASN A 2 -31.09 1.15 26.62
CA ASN A 2 -30.18 0.13 27.11
C ASN A 2 -28.78 0.25 26.47
N ARG A 3 -27.74 0.22 27.29
CA ARG A 3 -26.35 0.02 26.86
C ARG A 3 -26.11 -1.48 26.64
N PRO A 4 -25.53 -1.93 25.51
CA PRO A 4 -25.06 -3.31 25.42
C PRO A 4 -23.71 -3.46 26.14
N ALA A 5 -23.63 -4.47 27.00
CA ALA A 5 -22.41 -4.89 27.67
C ALA A 5 -21.60 -5.80 26.72
N PHE A 6 -20.43 -5.34 26.28
CA PHE A 6 -19.46 -6.17 25.56
C PHE A 6 -18.78 -7.14 26.54
N ARG A 7 -19.13 -8.42 26.45
CA ARG A 7 -18.42 -9.52 27.12
C ARG A 7 -17.21 -9.93 26.28
N TRP A 8 -16.02 -9.61 26.78
CA TRP A 8 -14.77 -10.19 26.30
C TRP A 8 -14.73 -11.69 26.60
N TYR A 9 -14.77 -12.53 25.56
CA TYR A 9 -14.44 -13.95 25.65
C TYR A 9 -12.92 -14.11 25.49
N GLY A 10 -12.18 -14.01 26.60
CA GLY A 10 -10.80 -14.49 26.66
C GLY A 10 -10.80 -16.01 26.79
N LYS A 11 -10.27 -16.73 25.80
CA LYS A 11 -9.95 -18.16 25.96
C LYS A 11 -8.60 -18.29 26.68
N PRO A 12 -8.47 -19.19 27.68
CA PRO A 12 -7.19 -19.41 28.35
C PRO A 12 -6.23 -20.21 27.46
N PHE A 13 -5.02 -19.70 27.30
CA PHE A 13 -3.87 -20.42 26.74
C PHE A 13 -3.43 -21.49 27.75
N TYR A 14 -3.61 -22.77 27.39
CA TYR A 14 -3.04 -23.89 28.15
C TYR A 14 -1.55 -24.04 27.81
N TYR A 15 -0.70 -23.79 28.80
CA TYR A 15 0.72 -24.16 28.80
C TYR A 15 0.84 -25.68 28.96
N THR A 16 1.12 -26.40 27.87
CA THR A 16 1.61 -27.78 27.95
C THR A 16 3.13 -27.79 28.02
N LEU A 17 3.61 -28.08 29.22
CA LEU A 17 4.99 -28.30 29.61
C LEU A 17 5.41 -29.71 29.15
N VAL A 18 6.18 -29.81 28.07
CA VAL A 18 6.79 -31.08 27.65
C VAL A 18 8.24 -31.11 28.13
N LEU A 19 8.44 -31.82 29.23
CA LEU A 19 9.71 -32.41 29.64
C LEU A 19 10.09 -33.49 28.62
N MET A 20 11.21 -33.34 27.93
CA MET A 20 11.92 -34.50 27.39
C MET A 20 13.40 -34.49 27.78
N TYR A 21 13.76 -35.65 28.30
CA TYR A 21 15.04 -36.10 28.83
C TYR A 21 16.15 -36.05 27.78
N GLY A 22 17.35 -35.79 28.27
CA GLY A 22 18.57 -35.80 27.48
C GLY A 22 19.04 -37.18 27.03
N THR A 23 19.90 -37.16 26.02
CA THR A 23 20.96 -38.16 25.85
C THR A 23 22.22 -37.45 25.39
N LEU A 24 23.22 -37.57 26.24
CA LEU A 24 24.63 -37.22 26.09
C LEU A 24 25.25 -38.16 25.03
N SER A 25 25.98 -37.62 24.05
CA SER A 25 26.97 -38.39 23.30
C SER A 25 28.07 -37.45 22.79
N SER A 26 29.14 -37.42 23.58
CA SER A 26 30.44 -36.89 23.22
C SER A 26 31.19 -37.92 22.39
N ALA A 27 31.65 -37.55 21.20
CA ALA A 27 32.70 -38.27 20.50
C ALA A 27 33.79 -37.26 20.10
N ILE A 28 34.94 -37.45 20.71
CA ILE A 28 36.19 -36.74 20.50
C ILE A 28 36.87 -37.39 19.30
N PHE A 29 37.25 -36.62 18.29
CA PHE A 29 38.32 -37.00 17.37
C PHE A 29 39.41 -35.93 17.37
N THR A 30 40.47 -36.23 18.12
CA THR A 30 41.80 -35.67 17.97
C THR A 30 42.51 -36.39 16.82
N GLY A 31 43.10 -35.65 15.87
CA GLY A 31 43.97 -36.18 14.84
C GLY A 31 44.99 -35.13 14.37
N CYS A 32 46.25 -35.35 14.72
CA CYS A 32 47.45 -34.56 14.44
C CYS A 32 48.13 -34.96 13.11
N GLY A 33 48.93 -34.04 12.53
CA GLY A 33 50.01 -34.26 11.54
C GLY A 33 49.84 -33.39 10.29
N GLY A 34 50.63 -32.33 10.02
CA GLY A 34 52.07 -32.33 9.69
C GLY A 34 52.27 -32.96 8.29
N SER A 35 52.76 -32.31 7.23
CA SER A 35 53.92 -31.42 7.11
C SER A 35 53.94 -30.70 5.74
N GLU A 36 54.53 -29.50 5.71
CA GLU A 36 55.03 -28.82 4.50
C GLU A 36 56.12 -29.62 3.76
N PRO A 37 56.24 -29.41 2.44
CA PRO A 37 57.55 -29.24 1.86
C PRO A 37 57.64 -28.01 0.94
N ALA A 38 58.76 -27.29 1.04
CA ALA A 38 59.30 -26.41 0.02
C ALA A 38 60.77 -26.81 -0.24
N PRO A 39 61.46 -26.35 -1.30
CA PRO A 39 61.02 -25.76 -2.55
C PRO A 39 61.60 -26.50 -3.79
N ALA A 40 60.99 -26.31 -4.96
CA ALA A 40 61.64 -26.64 -6.24
C ALA A 40 61.81 -25.37 -7.07
N THR A 41 63.06 -24.99 -7.30
CA THR A 41 63.52 -23.98 -8.25
C THR A 41 63.38 -24.49 -9.69
N THR A 42 62.72 -23.74 -10.58
CA THR A 42 63.23 -23.45 -11.95
C THR A 42 62.37 -22.42 -12.71
N GLN A 43 63.07 -21.33 -13.07
CA GLN A 43 62.97 -20.47 -14.25
C GLN A 43 61.77 -19.52 -14.51
N PRO A 44 62.07 -18.33 -15.09
CA PRO A 44 61.21 -17.15 -15.02
C PRO A 44 60.31 -17.00 -16.26
N ALA A 45 59.03 -16.77 -16.01
CA ALA A 45 58.04 -16.35 -17.01
C ALA A 45 57.79 -14.82 -16.88
N PRO A 46 57.40 -14.15 -17.97
CA PRO A 46 57.69 -12.74 -18.22
C PRO A 46 56.87 -11.77 -17.35
N GLN A 47 57.50 -10.65 -17.00
CA GLN A 47 56.90 -9.56 -16.23
C GLN A 47 55.64 -9.00 -16.91
N PRO A 48 54.53 -8.81 -16.19
CA PRO A 48 53.48 -7.91 -16.65
C PRO A 48 53.98 -6.47 -16.56
N VAL A 49 53.94 -5.78 -17.70
CA VAL A 49 54.26 -4.36 -17.83
C VAL A 49 53.25 -3.56 -17.00
N THR A 50 53.70 -2.92 -15.93
CA THR A 50 52.91 -1.96 -15.16
C THR A 50 52.62 -0.75 -16.06
N PRO A 51 51.36 -0.38 -16.30
CA PRO A 51 51.04 0.89 -16.95
C PRO A 51 51.47 2.04 -16.04
N ALA A 52 52.17 3.02 -16.63
CA ALA A 52 52.55 4.25 -15.96
C ALA A 52 51.31 4.96 -15.36
N PRO A 53 51.44 5.61 -14.18
CA PRO A 53 50.35 6.41 -13.64
C PRO A 53 50.02 7.55 -14.59
N ALA A 54 48.75 7.64 -14.99
CA ALA A 54 48.22 8.74 -15.76
C ALA A 54 48.41 10.06 -15.00
N ALA A 55 48.89 11.08 -15.71
CA ALA A 55 49.04 12.43 -15.20
C ALA A 55 47.70 12.98 -14.68
N PRO A 56 47.70 13.71 -13.56
CA PRO A 56 46.49 14.36 -13.06
C PRO A 56 46.01 15.43 -14.06
N PRO A 57 44.70 15.60 -14.25
CA PRO A 57 44.15 16.66 -15.08
C PRO A 57 44.48 18.03 -14.48
N PRO A 58 44.62 19.08 -15.32
CA PRO A 58 44.99 20.41 -14.86
C PRO A 58 43.94 20.98 -13.89
N GLN A 59 44.43 21.41 -12.72
CA GLN A 59 43.66 22.14 -11.72
C GLN A 59 43.19 23.47 -12.32
N VAL A 60 41.89 23.59 -12.59
CA VAL A 60 41.24 24.90 -12.77
C VAL A 60 41.09 25.50 -11.38
N ALA A 61 41.84 26.57 -11.13
CA ALA A 61 41.75 27.36 -9.92
C ALA A 61 40.32 27.90 -9.75
N GLN A 62 39.59 27.39 -8.77
CA GLN A 62 38.43 28.08 -8.19
C GLN A 62 38.96 29.24 -7.34
N ASN A 63 39.19 30.37 -7.99
CA ASN A 63 39.28 31.64 -7.31
C ASN A 63 37.89 32.29 -7.38
N THR A 64 37.08 32.09 -6.35
CA THR A 64 35.89 32.92 -6.14
C THR A 64 35.88 33.32 -4.68
N GLN A 65 36.52 34.44 -4.42
CA GLN A 65 36.26 35.26 -3.25
C GLN A 65 34.76 35.46 -3.13
N THR A 66 34.18 34.99 -2.04
CA THR A 66 32.85 35.40 -1.59
C THR A 66 32.89 36.87 -1.23
N THR A 67 32.60 37.72 -2.21
CA THR A 67 32.19 39.10 -1.99
C THR A 67 30.80 39.08 -1.35
N PRO A 68 30.56 39.76 -0.23
CA PRO A 68 29.21 39.88 0.32
C PRO A 68 28.36 40.68 -0.65
N VAL A 69 27.29 40.07 -1.17
CA VAL A 69 26.29 40.78 -1.96
C VAL A 69 25.65 41.83 -1.08
N LYS A 70 25.91 43.07 -1.42
CA LYS A 70 25.32 44.28 -0.85
C LYS A 70 23.80 44.19 -1.03
N LYS A 71 23.10 44.15 0.10
CA LYS A 71 21.63 44.25 0.21
C LYS A 71 21.17 45.44 -0.63
N THR A 72 20.43 45.19 -1.70
CA THR A 72 19.73 46.26 -2.41
C THR A 72 18.63 46.75 -1.47
N GLU A 73 18.74 48.03 -1.14
CA GLU A 73 17.82 48.82 -0.35
C GLU A 73 16.43 48.76 -1.01
N GLN A 74 15.52 48.02 -0.39
CA GLN A 74 14.15 47.89 -0.87
C GLN A 74 13.38 49.12 -0.40
N GLN A 75 12.85 49.84 -1.38
CA GLN A 75 12.03 51.03 -1.24
C GLN A 75 10.92 50.81 -0.22
N ASP A 76 10.93 51.60 0.84
CA ASP A 76 9.96 51.59 1.93
C ASP A 76 8.64 52.22 1.45
N ASP A 77 7.67 51.37 1.08
CA ASP A 77 6.28 51.75 0.80
C ASP A 77 5.41 51.72 2.09
N GLY A 78 6.03 51.75 3.28
CA GLY A 78 5.31 51.72 4.56
C GLY A 78 4.48 50.46 4.81
N ARG A 79 4.59 49.45 3.94
CA ARG A 79 3.86 48.18 4.05
C ARG A 79 4.58 47.28 5.05
N LYS A 80 3.82 46.77 6.01
CA LYS A 80 4.31 45.78 6.98
C LYS A 80 4.73 44.53 6.20
N MET A 81 5.92 44.00 6.50
CA MET A 81 6.49 42.81 5.85
C MET A 81 6.75 41.75 6.92
N ILE A 82 6.48 40.48 6.62
CA ILE A 82 6.96 39.32 7.39
C ILE A 82 7.78 38.45 6.44
N ASP A 83 9.04 38.21 6.76
CA ASP A 83 9.97 37.36 5.99
C ASP A 83 10.03 37.68 4.48
N GLY A 84 9.96 38.96 4.12
CA GLY A 84 10.02 39.41 2.72
C GLY A 84 8.71 39.30 1.94
N ILE A 85 7.61 38.93 2.62
CA ILE A 85 6.27 38.86 2.03
C ILE A 85 5.42 40.03 2.58
N PRO A 86 4.76 40.81 1.70
CA PRO A 86 3.81 41.85 2.09
C PRO A 86 2.66 41.31 2.97
N TYR A 87 2.34 42.01 4.06
CA TYR A 87 1.32 41.61 5.04
C TYR A 87 -0.11 41.65 4.48
N ASP A 88 -0.33 42.30 3.33
CA ASP A 88 -1.61 42.34 2.61
C ASP A 88 -2.02 40.98 2.00
N VAL A 89 -1.08 40.04 1.88
CA VAL A 89 -1.34 38.65 1.47
C VAL A 89 -1.73 37.76 2.67
N TRP A 90 -1.58 38.27 3.90
CA TRP A 90 -1.96 37.57 5.13
C TRP A 90 -3.37 37.96 5.55
N PHE A 91 -4.29 36.99 5.59
CA PHE A 91 -5.61 37.20 6.17
C PHE A 91 -5.51 37.04 7.69
N ASP A 92 -5.71 38.13 8.44
CA ASP A 92 -5.70 38.12 9.91
C ASP A 92 -6.80 37.20 10.50
N ASN A 93 -7.83 36.87 9.72
CA ASN A 93 -8.86 35.90 10.10
C ASN A 93 -9.42 35.16 8.86
N PRO A 94 -8.77 34.08 8.40
CA PRO A 94 -9.15 33.38 7.16
C PRO A 94 -10.56 32.77 7.23
N LEU A 95 -11.09 32.53 8.43
CA LEU A 95 -12.43 32.00 8.64
C LEU A 95 -13.54 33.04 8.43
N ALA A 96 -13.23 34.34 8.52
CA ALA A 96 -14.20 35.40 8.23
C ALA A 96 -14.48 35.53 6.71
N VAL A 97 -13.47 35.26 5.88
CA VAL A 97 -13.59 35.28 4.41
C VAL A 97 -14.36 34.06 3.89
N ALA A 98 -14.27 32.91 4.57
CA ALA A 98 -15.08 31.72 4.29
C ALA A 98 -16.52 31.80 4.84
N GLY A 99 -16.83 32.79 5.68
CA GLY A 99 -18.10 32.96 6.37
C GLY A 99 -19.09 33.94 5.71
N ASN A 100 -18.83 34.42 4.49
CA ASN A 100 -19.76 35.32 3.82
C ASN A 100 -21.01 34.55 3.35
N GLN A 101 -22.04 34.49 4.20
CA GLN A 101 -23.36 33.91 3.91
C GLN A 101 -24.25 34.84 3.09
N GLN A 102 -23.70 35.51 2.07
CA GLN A 102 -24.53 36.19 1.09
C GLN A 102 -25.20 35.13 0.22
N SER A 103 -26.48 34.87 0.49
CA SER A 103 -27.33 33.99 -0.31
C SER A 103 -27.33 34.49 -1.75
N VAL A 104 -26.75 33.71 -2.66
CA VAL A 104 -26.83 33.97 -4.09
C VAL A 104 -28.27 33.68 -4.52
N THR A 105 -29.02 34.70 -4.92
CA THR A 105 -30.36 34.55 -5.48
C THR A 105 -30.27 33.71 -6.77
N PRO A 106 -31.05 32.62 -6.93
CA PRO A 106 -31.04 31.87 -8.18
C PRO A 106 -31.56 32.76 -9.32
N VAL A 107 -30.74 32.95 -10.35
CA VAL A 107 -31.17 33.54 -11.61
C VAL A 107 -32.06 32.51 -12.30
N ALA A 108 -33.32 32.88 -12.55
CA ALA A 108 -34.27 32.06 -13.28
C ALA A 108 -33.85 31.94 -14.76
N LEU A 109 -33.58 30.72 -15.21
CA LEU A 109 -33.49 30.37 -16.63
C LEU A 109 -34.92 30.22 -17.18
N PRO A 110 -35.25 30.82 -18.33
CA PRO A 110 -36.57 30.68 -18.94
C PRO A 110 -36.71 29.30 -19.60
N GLY A 111 -37.74 28.55 -19.18
CA GLY A 111 -38.21 27.36 -19.88
C GLY A 111 -38.02 26.06 -19.11
N ASN A 112 -38.99 25.74 -18.24
CA ASN A 112 -39.59 24.41 -18.12
C ASN A 112 -40.70 24.45 -17.07
N THR A 113 -41.88 24.89 -17.49
CA THR A 113 -43.13 24.60 -16.78
C THR A 113 -43.48 23.14 -17.04
N VAL A 114 -43.31 22.28 -16.03
CA VAL A 114 -43.92 20.95 -16.03
C VAL A 114 -45.04 20.97 -15.00
N ALA A 115 -46.27 20.95 -15.49
CA ALA A 115 -47.47 20.88 -14.69
C ALA A 115 -47.57 19.51 -13.99
N ALA A 116 -47.76 19.53 -12.67
CA ALA A 116 -48.02 18.35 -11.88
C ALA A 116 -49.46 17.86 -12.14
N THR A 117 -49.59 16.65 -12.68
CA THR A 117 -50.88 15.92 -12.75
C THR A 117 -50.91 14.91 -11.60
N PRO A 118 -51.98 14.86 -10.77
CA PRO A 118 -52.07 13.89 -9.68
C PRO A 118 -52.53 12.54 -10.21
N THR A 119 -51.73 11.50 -10.01
CA THR A 119 -52.11 10.11 -10.33
C THR A 119 -52.38 9.35 -9.04
N ASN A 120 -53.59 8.79 -8.94
CA ASN A 120 -54.09 7.94 -7.86
C ASN A 120 -53.36 6.57 -7.85
N PRO A 121 -53.13 5.91 -6.69
CA PRO A 121 -52.31 4.70 -6.63
C PRO A 121 -53.10 3.43 -7.03
N ALA A 122 -52.44 2.56 -7.79
CA ALA A 122 -52.91 1.21 -8.13
C ALA A 122 -52.52 0.19 -7.04
N PRO A 123 -53.31 -0.89 -6.84
CA PRO A 123 -53.14 -1.80 -5.71
C PRO A 123 -51.93 -2.74 -5.85
N ALA A 124 -51.34 -3.06 -4.70
CA ALA A 124 -50.20 -3.96 -4.53
C ALA A 124 -50.53 -5.37 -5.04
N THR A 125 -49.72 -5.85 -5.98
CA THR A 125 -49.71 -7.26 -6.39
C THR A 125 -48.58 -7.96 -5.65
N GLU A 126 -48.91 -9.08 -5.02
CA GLU A 126 -48.03 -9.92 -4.20
C GLU A 126 -46.76 -10.33 -4.96
N MET A 127 -45.63 -10.12 -4.28
CA MET A 127 -44.31 -10.49 -4.76
C MET A 127 -44.13 -12.00 -4.54
N LYS A 128 -44.17 -12.75 -5.64
CA LYS A 128 -43.83 -14.17 -5.69
C LYS A 128 -42.39 -14.36 -5.18
N THR A 129 -42.26 -15.13 -4.10
CA THR A 129 -40.98 -15.56 -3.52
C THR A 129 -40.18 -16.29 -4.60
N ALA A 130 -39.06 -15.70 -5.02
CA ALA A 130 -38.08 -16.38 -5.84
C ALA A 130 -37.16 -17.19 -4.92
N ASP A 131 -37.01 -18.46 -5.25
CA ASP A 131 -36.15 -19.41 -4.56
C ASP A 131 -34.74 -18.85 -4.36
N THR A 132 -34.27 -18.91 -3.11
CA THR A 132 -32.87 -18.69 -2.75
C THR A 132 -32.01 -19.73 -3.46
N PRO A 133 -31.10 -19.34 -4.37
CA PRO A 133 -30.10 -20.27 -4.87
C PRO A 133 -29.20 -20.66 -3.72
N ALA A 134 -29.03 -21.98 -3.56
CA ALA A 134 -28.10 -22.59 -2.62
C ALA A 134 -26.73 -21.91 -2.67
N ALA A 135 -26.17 -21.62 -1.50
CA ALA A 135 -24.83 -21.07 -1.33
C ALA A 135 -23.82 -21.97 -2.05
N ALA A 136 -23.34 -21.51 -3.21
CA ALA A 136 -22.09 -21.98 -3.76
C ALA A 136 -21.01 -21.64 -2.73
N SER A 137 -20.12 -22.58 -2.43
CA SER A 137 -18.88 -22.34 -1.68
C SER A 137 -18.08 -21.25 -2.42
N GLY A 138 -18.31 -20.00 -2.03
CA GLY A 138 -18.11 -18.81 -2.86
C GLY A 138 -16.73 -18.20 -2.71
N GLY A 139 -15.76 -18.73 -3.44
CA GLY A 139 -14.49 -18.04 -3.68
C GLY A 139 -14.71 -16.72 -4.43
N ALA A 140 -13.94 -15.69 -4.11
CA ALA A 140 -13.98 -14.43 -4.85
C ALA A 140 -13.47 -14.64 -6.29
N ASP A 141 -14.10 -13.99 -7.28
CA ASP A 141 -13.62 -13.98 -8.66
C ASP A 141 -12.43 -13.04 -8.81
N TRP A 142 -11.25 -13.49 -8.34
CA TRP A 142 -10.04 -12.69 -8.33
C TRP A 142 -9.57 -12.29 -9.72
N LYS A 143 -9.84 -13.11 -10.74
CA LYS A 143 -9.45 -12.82 -12.13
C LYS A 143 -10.13 -11.56 -12.66
N THR A 144 -11.40 -11.36 -12.32
CA THR A 144 -12.15 -10.16 -12.70
C THR A 144 -11.77 -8.95 -11.84
N ILE A 145 -11.56 -9.17 -10.53
CA ILE A 145 -11.30 -8.08 -9.58
C ILE A 145 -9.89 -7.50 -9.74
N ILE A 146 -8.87 -8.36 -9.93
CA ILE A 146 -7.48 -7.97 -10.05
C ILE A 146 -6.74 -8.99 -10.95
N PRO A 147 -6.66 -8.73 -12.26
CA PRO A 147 -5.98 -9.63 -13.19
C PRO A 147 -4.53 -9.89 -12.77
N MET A 148 -4.06 -11.13 -12.95
CA MET A 148 -2.72 -11.53 -12.51
C MET A 148 -1.57 -10.62 -12.97
N PRO A 149 -1.54 -10.08 -14.21
CA PRO A 149 -0.50 -9.12 -14.60
C PRO A 149 -0.51 -7.83 -13.78
N VAL A 150 -1.69 -7.36 -13.38
CA VAL A 150 -1.84 -6.17 -12.52
C VAL A 150 -1.38 -6.48 -11.10
N LEU A 151 -1.75 -7.66 -10.57
CA LEU A 151 -1.28 -8.14 -9.27
C LEU A 151 0.25 -8.22 -9.22
N ASP A 152 0.87 -8.83 -10.23
CA ASP A 152 2.33 -8.96 -10.31
C ASP A 152 3.02 -7.60 -10.44
N SER A 153 2.43 -6.66 -11.19
CA SER A 153 2.93 -5.28 -11.26
C SER A 153 2.91 -4.58 -9.89
N LEU A 154 1.78 -4.68 -9.15
CA LEU A 154 1.65 -4.13 -7.80
C LEU A 154 2.66 -4.74 -6.82
N VAL A 155 2.90 -6.05 -6.91
CA VAL A 155 3.92 -6.74 -6.09
C VAL A 155 5.33 -6.24 -6.44
N LYS A 156 5.64 -6.02 -7.71
CA LYS A 156 6.92 -5.43 -8.15
C LYS A 156 7.07 -3.99 -7.67
N ASP A 157 6.01 -3.20 -7.71
CA ASP A 157 6.03 -1.81 -7.27
C ASP A 157 6.33 -1.72 -5.77
N ILE A 158 5.69 -2.58 -4.97
CA ILE A 158 5.99 -2.70 -3.53
C ILE A 158 7.42 -3.20 -3.31
N ARG A 159 7.88 -4.21 -4.06
CA ARG A 159 9.27 -4.70 -3.97
C ARG A 159 10.29 -3.57 -4.14
N ASN A 160 10.10 -2.76 -5.19
CA ASN A 160 10.98 -1.64 -5.51
C ASN A 160 10.98 -0.59 -4.40
N ARG A 161 9.80 -0.28 -3.85
CA ARG A 161 9.67 0.63 -2.70
C ARG A 161 10.35 0.07 -1.45
N LEU A 162 10.12 -1.19 -1.10
CA LEU A 162 10.76 -1.83 0.05
C LEU A 162 12.28 -1.88 -0.12
N THR A 163 12.75 -2.12 -1.35
CA THR A 163 14.18 -2.08 -1.68
C THR A 163 14.77 -0.73 -1.35
N LYS A 164 14.13 0.35 -1.80
CA LYS A 164 14.54 1.72 -1.47
C LYS A 164 14.53 1.98 0.04
N ASN A 165 13.47 1.59 0.73
CA ASN A 165 13.30 1.84 2.17
C ASN A 165 14.34 1.08 3.01
N MET A 166 14.76 -0.10 2.55
CA MET A 166 15.70 -0.98 3.24
C MET A 166 17.16 -0.82 2.77
N GLN A 167 17.50 0.20 1.97
CA GLN A 167 18.88 0.39 1.47
C GLN A 167 19.91 0.66 2.57
N SER A 168 19.49 1.35 3.64
CA SER A 168 20.37 1.70 4.74
C SER A 168 19.55 1.98 6.01
N VAL A 169 20.22 1.97 7.17
CA VAL A 169 19.61 2.39 8.45
C VAL A 169 19.10 3.84 8.36
N GLY A 170 19.79 4.71 7.61
CA GLY A 170 19.38 6.10 7.41
C GLY A 170 18.04 6.21 6.68
N THR A 171 17.91 5.52 5.54
CA THR A 171 16.67 5.51 4.75
C THR A 171 15.52 4.82 5.50
N TYR A 172 15.82 3.74 6.20
CA TYR A 172 14.85 3.07 7.06
C TYR A 172 14.30 4.04 8.13
N ASN A 173 15.17 4.79 8.81
CA ASN A 173 14.76 5.72 9.87
C ASN A 173 13.79 6.82 9.40
N THR A 174 13.79 7.16 8.11
CA THR A 174 12.87 8.15 7.54
C THR A 174 11.60 7.53 6.96
N THR A 175 11.57 6.22 6.71
CA THR A 175 10.47 5.54 6.00
C THR A 175 9.79 4.42 6.78
N TYR A 176 10.29 4.04 7.96
CA TYR A 176 9.80 2.87 8.71
C TYR A 176 8.30 2.89 9.03
N LEU A 177 7.70 4.07 9.18
CA LEU A 177 6.26 4.22 9.44
C LEU A 177 5.38 3.80 8.25
N GLU A 178 5.94 3.79 7.04
CA GLU A 178 5.22 3.36 5.85
C GLU A 178 5.28 1.84 5.64
N LEU A 179 6.27 1.16 6.24
CA LEU A 179 6.51 -0.26 6.01
C LEU A 179 5.30 -1.14 6.37
N PRO A 180 4.59 -0.94 7.50
CA PRO A 180 3.41 -1.74 7.81
C PRO A 180 2.32 -1.64 6.74
N THR A 181 2.05 -0.45 6.20
CA THR A 181 1.08 -0.24 5.11
C THR A 181 1.43 -1.08 3.89
N PHE A 182 2.67 -1.00 3.41
CA PHE A 182 3.09 -1.70 2.19
C PHE A 182 3.29 -3.20 2.38
N THR A 183 3.73 -3.63 3.56
CA THR A 183 3.87 -5.06 3.88
C THR A 183 2.53 -5.73 4.15
N SER A 184 1.56 -5.07 4.80
CA SER A 184 0.17 -5.56 4.88
C SER A 184 -0.49 -5.64 3.51
N THR A 185 -0.21 -4.67 2.63
CA THR A 185 -0.67 -4.72 1.23
C THR A 185 -0.07 -5.92 0.49
N LEU A 186 1.24 -6.14 0.65
CA LEU A 186 1.94 -7.28 0.03
C LEU A 186 1.43 -8.63 0.57
N ALA A 187 1.16 -8.72 1.88
CA ALA A 187 0.56 -9.89 2.48
C ALA A 187 -0.80 -10.21 1.85
N THR A 188 -1.62 -9.18 1.64
CA THR A 188 -2.92 -9.28 0.98
C THR A 188 -2.79 -9.75 -0.47
N LEU A 189 -1.91 -9.13 -1.26
CA LEU A 189 -1.68 -9.51 -2.66
C LEU A 189 -1.15 -10.95 -2.79
N ALA A 190 -0.29 -11.39 -1.87
CA ALA A 190 0.18 -12.77 -1.81
C ALA A 190 -0.93 -13.76 -1.41
N GLY A 191 -1.83 -13.36 -0.52
CA GLY A 191 -3.04 -14.12 -0.20
C GLY A 191 -3.94 -14.29 -1.43
N ILE A 192 -4.24 -13.18 -2.14
CA ILE A 192 -5.01 -13.20 -3.39
C ILE A 192 -4.32 -14.08 -4.44
N ALA A 193 -2.99 -13.96 -4.60
CA ALA A 193 -2.24 -14.74 -5.58
C ALA A 193 -2.35 -16.24 -5.32
N SER A 194 -2.40 -16.68 -4.06
CA SER A 194 -2.61 -18.10 -3.70
C SER A 194 -3.97 -18.64 -4.16
N GLU A 195 -4.98 -17.77 -4.26
CA GLU A 195 -6.35 -18.12 -4.68
C GLU A 195 -6.65 -17.79 -6.15
N HIS A 196 -5.79 -16.99 -6.79
CA HIS A 196 -5.98 -16.56 -8.16
C HIS A 196 -5.88 -17.77 -9.13
N PRO A 197 -6.73 -17.88 -10.17
CA PRO A 197 -6.70 -19.03 -11.08
C PRO A 197 -5.45 -19.07 -11.97
N ASP A 198 -4.98 -17.92 -12.44
CA ASP A 198 -3.79 -17.84 -13.30
C ASP A 198 -2.48 -18.07 -12.49
N GLU A 199 -1.40 -18.46 -13.18
CA GLU A 199 -0.10 -18.82 -12.58
C GLU A 199 0.99 -17.79 -12.88
N ILE A 200 1.89 -17.56 -11.91
CA ILE A 200 3.12 -16.76 -12.04
C ILE A 200 4.27 -17.38 -11.24
N GLY A 201 5.52 -17.05 -11.60
CA GLY A 201 6.71 -17.78 -11.11
C GLY A 201 6.88 -17.85 -9.58
N TRP A 202 6.38 -16.86 -8.84
CA TRP A 202 6.47 -16.83 -7.37
C TRP A 202 5.21 -17.33 -6.66
N LYS A 203 4.09 -17.58 -7.37
CA LYS A 203 2.80 -17.97 -6.78
C LYS A 203 2.90 -19.24 -5.92
N LYS A 204 3.66 -20.23 -6.37
CA LYS A 204 3.93 -21.48 -5.60
C LYS A 204 4.48 -21.23 -4.18
N ASN A 205 5.10 -20.05 -3.96
CA ASN A 205 5.68 -19.63 -2.69
C ASN A 205 4.86 -18.50 -2.02
N ALA A 206 3.69 -18.15 -2.54
CA ALA A 206 2.91 -16.99 -2.11
C ALA A 206 2.51 -17.06 -0.63
N LYS A 207 2.21 -18.24 -0.08
CA LYS A 207 1.92 -18.42 1.36
C LYS A 207 3.06 -17.94 2.27
N TYR A 208 4.31 -18.18 1.86
CA TYR A 208 5.49 -17.72 2.60
C TYR A 208 5.67 -16.20 2.47
N LEU A 209 5.41 -15.63 1.28
CA LEU A 209 5.43 -14.19 1.07
C LEU A 209 4.37 -13.49 1.94
N ARG A 210 3.17 -14.07 2.01
CA ARG A 210 2.07 -13.60 2.85
C ARG A 210 2.50 -13.52 4.31
N ASP A 211 3.01 -14.62 4.86
CA ASP A 211 3.34 -14.73 6.28
C ASP A 211 4.55 -13.88 6.67
N LEU A 212 5.60 -13.80 5.83
CA LEU A 212 6.75 -12.92 6.09
C LEU A 212 6.34 -11.44 6.07
N SER A 213 5.49 -11.05 5.12
CA SER A 213 5.01 -9.67 5.01
C SER A 213 4.13 -9.30 6.21
N ALA A 214 3.20 -10.17 6.61
CA ALA A 214 2.39 -10.01 7.82
C ALA A 214 3.26 -9.97 9.10
N GLY A 215 4.32 -10.76 9.14
CA GLY A 215 5.29 -10.76 10.23
C GLY A 215 6.02 -9.42 10.40
N ILE A 216 6.24 -8.66 9.31
CA ILE A 216 6.81 -7.31 9.39
C ILE A 216 5.76 -6.32 9.90
N SER A 217 4.53 -6.34 9.36
CA SER A 217 3.49 -5.37 9.73
C SER A 217 2.94 -5.55 11.16
N SER A 218 3.00 -6.77 11.71
CA SER A 218 2.61 -7.05 13.10
C SER A 218 3.54 -6.44 14.16
N LYS A 219 4.75 -6.00 13.78
CA LYS A 219 5.74 -5.43 14.70
C LYS A 219 5.56 -3.92 14.85
N GLN A 220 5.69 -3.44 16.07
CA GLN A 220 5.86 -2.01 16.34
C GLN A 220 7.28 -1.58 15.91
N LEU A 221 7.42 -1.16 14.65
CA LEU A 221 8.70 -0.69 14.13
C LEU A 221 9.11 0.63 14.81
N MET A 222 10.40 0.80 15.05
CA MET A 222 10.98 2.02 15.62
C MET A 222 12.18 2.47 14.80
N ARG A 223 12.60 3.73 15.00
CA ARG A 223 13.90 4.20 14.48
C ARG A 223 15.04 3.42 15.13
N GLY A 224 16.13 3.22 14.39
CA GLY A 224 17.40 2.70 14.86
C GLY A 224 17.82 1.38 14.20
N ALA A 225 19.13 1.10 14.29
CA ALA A 225 19.74 -0.08 13.67
C ALA A 225 19.20 -1.42 14.20
N LYS A 226 18.68 -1.44 15.44
CA LYS A 226 18.06 -2.64 16.02
C LYS A 226 16.81 -3.05 15.24
N SER A 227 15.82 -2.16 15.16
CA SER A 227 14.56 -2.39 14.45
C SER A 227 14.79 -2.67 12.95
N TYR A 228 15.75 -1.98 12.33
CA TYR A 228 16.18 -2.28 10.95
C TYR A 228 16.66 -3.72 10.78
N ARG A 229 17.60 -4.18 11.63
CA ARG A 229 18.15 -5.54 11.55
C ARG A 229 17.12 -6.64 11.83
N GLU A 230 16.13 -6.36 12.69
CA GLU A 230 15.06 -7.31 13.02
C GLU A 230 14.13 -7.65 11.84
N ILE A 231 14.03 -6.76 10.86
CA ILE A 231 13.20 -6.98 9.66
C ILE A 231 14.02 -7.24 8.40
N GLN A 232 15.34 -7.05 8.46
CA GLN A 232 16.24 -7.23 7.32
C GLN A 232 16.19 -8.66 6.77
N ILE A 233 16.30 -9.67 7.65
CA ILE A 233 16.26 -11.08 7.24
C ILE A 233 14.91 -11.45 6.59
N PRO A 234 13.74 -11.17 7.21
CA PRO A 234 12.45 -11.39 6.56
C PRO A 234 12.33 -10.66 5.21
N TYR A 235 12.80 -9.42 5.12
CA TYR A 235 12.79 -8.65 3.88
C TYR A 235 13.63 -9.33 2.77
N GLU A 236 14.85 -9.76 3.07
CA GLU A 236 15.72 -10.46 2.11
C GLU A 236 15.08 -11.78 1.64
N GLN A 237 14.44 -12.51 2.55
CA GLN A 237 13.69 -13.73 2.22
C GLN A 237 12.49 -13.41 1.29
N MET A 238 11.76 -12.33 1.54
CA MET A 238 10.68 -11.88 0.67
C MET A 238 11.17 -11.57 -0.76
N ILE A 239 12.34 -10.93 -0.91
CA ILE A 239 12.96 -10.67 -2.22
C ILE A 239 13.23 -11.97 -2.97
N VAL A 240 13.81 -12.98 -2.30
CA VAL A 240 14.09 -14.29 -2.90
C VAL A 240 12.80 -14.99 -3.36
N ILE A 241 11.74 -14.95 -2.55
CA ILE A 241 10.41 -15.49 -2.89
C ILE A 241 9.84 -14.81 -4.12
N MET A 242 9.85 -13.49 -4.11
CA MET A 242 9.37 -12.66 -5.21
C MET A 242 10.18 -12.84 -6.51
N ASN A 243 11.39 -13.40 -6.44
CA ASN A 243 12.20 -13.83 -7.59
C ASN A 243 11.94 -15.29 -8.02
N GLY A 244 11.01 -16.00 -7.37
CA GLY A 244 10.56 -17.35 -7.75
C GLY A 244 11.17 -18.51 -6.95
N SER A 245 12.00 -18.21 -5.94
CA SER A 245 12.75 -19.20 -5.16
C SER A 245 12.29 -19.25 -3.69
N LEU A 246 12.37 -20.41 -3.04
CA LEU A 246 12.10 -20.50 -1.60
C LEU A 246 13.44 -20.38 -0.85
N PRO A 247 13.66 -19.33 -0.03
CA PRO A 247 14.89 -19.19 0.72
C PRO A 247 14.98 -20.21 1.86
N ALA A 248 16.20 -20.56 2.25
CA ALA A 248 16.44 -21.45 3.37
C ALA A 248 15.97 -20.82 4.70
N GLY A 249 15.53 -21.68 5.63
CA GLY A 249 15.15 -21.26 6.98
C GLY A 249 13.84 -20.46 7.08
N VAL A 250 13.05 -20.38 6.01
CA VAL A 250 11.67 -19.87 6.11
C VAL A 250 10.83 -20.90 6.85
N PRO A 251 10.11 -20.52 7.91
CA PRO A 251 9.19 -21.42 8.60
C PRO A 251 8.12 -21.95 7.65
N ASP A 252 7.63 -23.17 7.92
CA ASP A 252 6.47 -23.68 7.20
C ASP A 252 5.26 -22.76 7.41
N SER A 253 4.37 -22.73 6.41
CA SER A 253 3.23 -21.82 6.36
C SER A 253 1.98 -22.58 5.94
N GLU A 254 0.88 -22.30 6.62
CA GLU A 254 -0.43 -22.84 6.27
C GLU A 254 -0.85 -22.41 4.87
N ASP A 255 -1.45 -23.31 4.11
CA ASP A 255 -1.85 -23.02 2.72
C ASP A 255 -2.89 -21.90 2.65
N LYS A 256 -3.78 -21.80 3.65
CA LYS A 256 -4.83 -20.79 3.73
C LYS A 256 -4.86 -20.15 5.11
N LYS A 257 -5.02 -18.82 5.13
CA LYS A 257 -5.25 -18.02 6.34
C LYS A 257 -6.30 -16.96 6.01
N PRO A 258 -7.21 -16.63 6.95
CA PRO A 258 -8.08 -15.48 6.81
C PRO A 258 -7.28 -14.21 6.50
N PHE A 259 -7.80 -13.35 5.62
CA PHE A 259 -7.13 -12.09 5.29
C PHE A 259 -6.95 -11.18 6.52
N SER A 260 -7.88 -11.23 7.46
CA SER A 260 -7.82 -10.52 8.76
C SER A 260 -6.58 -10.85 9.58
N ASP A 261 -6.05 -12.06 9.43
CA ASP A 261 -4.93 -12.54 10.25
C ASP A 261 -3.59 -12.06 9.70
N VAL A 262 -3.55 -11.62 8.44
CA VAL A 262 -2.33 -11.26 7.73
C VAL A 262 -2.27 -9.79 7.32
N ALA A 263 -3.41 -9.09 7.34
CA ALA A 263 -3.50 -7.67 7.03
C ALA A 263 -4.49 -6.97 7.95
N SER A 264 -4.04 -5.91 8.61
CA SER A 264 -4.92 -5.10 9.46
C SER A 264 -5.80 -4.18 8.63
N MET A 265 -7.06 -3.96 9.06
CA MET A 265 -7.96 -2.96 8.45
C MET A 265 -7.28 -1.59 8.36
N GLY A 266 -6.63 -1.15 9.44
CA GLY A 266 -5.98 0.16 9.51
C GLY A 266 -4.89 0.34 8.45
N ASP A 267 -4.07 -0.67 8.18
CA ASP A 267 -3.03 -0.58 7.16
C ASP A 267 -3.60 -0.66 5.74
N LEU A 268 -4.64 -1.46 5.51
CA LEU A 268 -5.33 -1.48 4.23
C LEU A 268 -6.03 -0.14 3.93
N MET A 269 -6.62 0.50 4.94
CA MET A 269 -7.21 1.83 4.80
C MET A 269 -6.16 2.91 4.52
N LYS A 270 -4.98 2.84 5.14
CA LYS A 270 -3.85 3.72 4.75
C LYS A 270 -3.44 3.49 3.30
N ARG A 271 -3.45 2.24 2.80
CA ARG A 271 -3.13 1.96 1.41
C ARG A 271 -4.18 2.50 0.44
N ILE A 272 -5.46 2.40 0.78
CA ILE A 272 -6.57 3.03 0.05
C ILE A 272 -6.38 4.54 0.00
N ASP A 273 -6.11 5.18 1.14
CA ASP A 273 -5.90 6.64 1.21
C ASP A 273 -4.76 7.11 0.29
N ILE A 274 -3.64 6.37 0.26
CA ILE A 274 -2.52 6.63 -0.67
C ILE A 274 -2.99 6.55 -2.13
N ALA A 275 -3.71 5.50 -2.52
CA ALA A 275 -4.23 5.33 -3.87
C ALA A 275 -5.18 6.47 -4.26
N SER A 276 -6.19 6.73 -3.43
CA SER A 276 -7.22 7.73 -3.70
C SER A 276 -6.63 9.14 -3.80
N LYS A 277 -5.69 9.51 -2.93
CA LYS A 277 -4.97 10.79 -2.99
C LYS A 277 -4.14 10.92 -4.25
N TRP A 278 -3.43 9.86 -4.64
CA TRP A 278 -2.66 9.87 -5.88
C TRP A 278 -3.57 10.05 -7.10
N LEU A 279 -4.66 9.28 -7.20
CA LEU A 279 -5.65 9.36 -8.29
C LEU A 279 -6.22 10.78 -8.41
N LYS A 280 -6.66 11.36 -7.30
CA LYS A 280 -7.21 12.73 -7.28
C LYS A 280 -6.20 13.81 -7.66
N SER A 281 -4.94 13.64 -7.25
CA SER A 281 -3.91 14.67 -7.46
C SER A 281 -3.30 14.62 -8.87
N ASN A 282 -3.27 13.43 -9.48
CA ASN A 282 -2.58 13.22 -10.75
C ASN A 282 -3.54 13.06 -11.94
N VAL A 283 -4.83 12.77 -11.71
CA VAL A 283 -5.79 12.48 -12.78
C VAL A 283 -6.93 13.50 -12.77
N GLY A 284 -6.59 14.76 -13.03
CA GLY A 284 -7.55 15.88 -12.98
C GLY A 284 -8.26 16.19 -14.31
N ASN A 285 -7.87 15.53 -15.41
CA ASN A 285 -8.46 15.74 -16.74
C ASN A 285 -8.19 14.53 -17.66
N ALA A 286 -8.73 14.58 -18.88
CA ALA A 286 -8.62 13.50 -19.86
C ALA A 286 -7.20 13.23 -20.35
N ASP A 287 -6.35 14.24 -20.49
CA ASP A 287 -4.96 14.05 -20.92
C ASP A 287 -4.14 13.38 -19.82
N ALA A 288 -4.37 13.77 -18.57
CA ALA A 288 -3.76 13.13 -17.41
C ALA A 288 -4.20 11.66 -17.27
N LEU A 289 -5.48 11.35 -17.47
CA LEU A 289 -5.97 9.97 -17.48
C LEU A 289 -5.27 9.11 -18.54
N LYS A 290 -5.08 9.66 -19.74
CA LYS A 290 -4.37 8.97 -20.83
C LYS A 290 -2.90 8.76 -20.50
N SER A 291 -2.24 9.78 -19.96
CA SER A 291 -0.81 9.75 -19.66
C SER A 291 -0.46 8.85 -18.48
N GLU A 292 -1.39 8.68 -17.55
CA GLU A 292 -1.22 7.88 -16.32
C GLU A 292 -2.02 6.56 -16.36
N LYS A 293 -2.47 6.14 -17.56
CA LYS A 293 -3.44 5.05 -17.75
C LYS A 293 -3.08 3.77 -17.02
N GLU A 294 -1.85 3.27 -17.17
CA GLU A 294 -1.45 2.02 -16.52
C GLU A 294 -1.53 2.14 -15.00
N LYS A 295 -1.05 3.27 -14.45
CA LYS A 295 -1.06 3.48 -13.00
C LYS A 295 -2.47 3.65 -12.45
N VAL A 296 -3.37 4.29 -13.21
CA VAL A 296 -4.79 4.36 -12.87
C VAL A 296 -5.41 2.96 -12.80
N ILE A 297 -5.16 2.12 -13.80
CA ILE A 297 -5.67 0.74 -13.85
C ILE A 297 -5.17 -0.06 -12.65
N GLU A 298 -3.88 0.05 -12.31
CA GLU A 298 -3.28 -0.63 -11.16
C GLU A 298 -3.91 -0.20 -9.82
N GLU A 299 -3.96 1.11 -9.56
CA GLU A 299 -4.49 1.63 -8.30
C GLU A 299 -6.00 1.36 -8.17
N ALA A 300 -6.77 1.46 -9.25
CA ALA A 300 -8.19 1.15 -9.24
C ALA A 300 -8.48 -0.34 -9.01
N HIS A 301 -7.70 -1.24 -9.62
CA HIS A 301 -7.80 -2.67 -9.31
C HIS A 301 -7.40 -2.98 -7.86
N LEU A 302 -6.39 -2.31 -7.31
CA LEU A 302 -6.02 -2.48 -5.92
C LEU A 302 -7.14 -2.00 -4.96
N LEU A 303 -7.77 -0.86 -5.24
CA LEU A 303 -8.91 -0.38 -4.46
C LEU A 303 -10.06 -1.40 -4.47
N ALA A 304 -10.38 -1.96 -5.65
CA ALA A 304 -11.38 -3.01 -5.78
C ALA A 304 -10.99 -4.28 -4.99
N ALA A 305 -9.74 -4.71 -5.08
CA ALA A 305 -9.23 -5.88 -4.36
C ALA A 305 -9.31 -5.70 -2.84
N ILE A 306 -8.89 -4.54 -2.31
CA ILE A 306 -8.98 -4.27 -0.88
C ILE A 306 -10.44 -4.21 -0.42
N ALA A 307 -11.32 -3.55 -1.16
CA ALA A 307 -12.76 -3.53 -0.87
C ALA A 307 -13.36 -4.94 -0.83
N LYS A 308 -12.92 -5.84 -1.72
CA LYS A 308 -13.34 -7.24 -1.67
C LYS A 308 -12.77 -7.96 -0.44
N VAL A 309 -11.48 -7.79 -0.16
CA VAL A 309 -10.80 -8.45 0.96
C VAL A 309 -11.48 -8.15 2.29
N ILE A 310 -11.79 -6.89 2.56
CA ILE A 310 -12.40 -6.47 3.85
C ILE A 310 -13.87 -6.93 4.01
N THR A 311 -14.46 -7.47 2.94
CA THR A 311 -15.82 -8.07 2.94
C THR A 311 -15.79 -9.59 2.81
N THR A 312 -14.61 -10.23 2.86
CA THR A 312 -14.49 -11.69 2.88
C THR A 312 -14.76 -12.28 4.27
N GLU A 313 -15.11 -13.57 4.29
CA GLU A 313 -15.21 -14.34 5.53
C GLU A 313 -13.91 -14.27 6.35
N GLY A 314 -14.05 -14.15 7.67
CA GLY A 314 -12.94 -13.95 8.59
C GLY A 314 -12.63 -12.48 8.89
N TYR A 315 -12.97 -11.54 8.01
CA TYR A 315 -12.71 -10.10 8.25
C TYR A 315 -13.65 -9.44 9.27
N GLY A 316 -14.76 -10.10 9.61
CA GLY A 316 -15.66 -9.70 10.69
C GLY A 316 -16.89 -8.88 10.26
N TYR A 317 -17.05 -8.58 8.96
CA TYR A 317 -18.14 -7.72 8.44
C TYR A 317 -19.08 -8.43 7.45
N VAL A 318 -18.98 -9.75 7.31
CA VAL A 318 -19.76 -10.50 6.30
C VAL A 318 -21.28 -10.49 6.53
N ASP A 319 -21.71 -10.29 7.78
CA ASP A 319 -23.13 -10.21 8.15
C ASP A 319 -23.59 -8.78 8.45
N ASP A 320 -22.69 -7.80 8.27
CA ASP A 320 -22.98 -6.39 8.50
C ASP A 320 -23.44 -5.71 7.21
N ASN A 321 -24.76 -5.72 6.99
CA ASN A 321 -25.36 -5.12 5.80
C ASN A 321 -25.04 -3.62 5.65
N GLY A 322 -24.80 -2.89 6.74
CA GLY A 322 -24.44 -1.48 6.67
C GLY A 322 -23.02 -1.33 6.13
N PHE A 323 -22.06 -2.08 6.69
CA PHE A 323 -20.68 -2.08 6.19
C PHE A 323 -20.59 -2.55 4.74
N LEU A 324 -21.26 -3.66 4.40
CA LEU A 324 -21.33 -4.17 3.03
C LEU A 324 -21.98 -3.19 2.07
N GLY A 325 -22.98 -2.43 2.54
CA GLY A 325 -23.65 -1.36 1.81
C GLY A 325 -22.72 -0.22 1.39
N HIS A 326 -21.58 -0.04 2.06
CA HIS A 326 -20.56 0.94 1.68
C HIS A 326 -19.38 0.32 0.92
N ALA A 327 -18.89 -0.83 1.37
CA ALA A 327 -17.70 -1.47 0.79
C ALA A 327 -17.94 -2.04 -0.62
N ASN A 328 -19.11 -2.64 -0.89
CA ASN A 328 -19.41 -3.20 -2.21
C ASN A 328 -19.53 -2.10 -3.29
N PRO A 329 -20.24 -0.97 -3.05
CA PRO A 329 -20.23 0.14 -4.00
C PRO A 329 -18.84 0.74 -4.26
N MET A 330 -17.94 0.75 -3.26
CA MET A 330 -16.55 1.16 -3.46
C MET A 330 -15.82 0.21 -4.41
N GLN A 331 -16.00 -1.11 -4.26
CA GLN A 331 -15.44 -2.10 -5.17
C GLN A 331 -15.94 -1.87 -6.60
N GLU A 332 -17.25 -1.73 -6.79
CA GLU A 332 -17.87 -1.51 -8.10
C GLU A 332 -17.39 -0.21 -8.75
N ALA A 333 -17.33 0.88 -7.99
CA ALA A 333 -16.84 2.17 -8.47
C ALA A 333 -15.37 2.10 -8.91
N SER A 334 -14.56 1.33 -8.19
CA SER A 334 -13.17 1.09 -8.54
C SER A 334 -13.04 0.31 -9.86
N LEU A 335 -13.87 -0.72 -10.07
CA LEU A 335 -13.91 -1.44 -11.36
C LEU A 335 -14.46 -0.58 -12.51
N GLN A 336 -15.40 0.33 -12.23
CA GLN A 336 -15.83 1.35 -13.20
C GLN A 336 -14.65 2.24 -13.62
N MET A 337 -13.82 2.68 -12.67
CA MET A 337 -12.62 3.49 -12.98
C MET A 337 -11.63 2.73 -13.86
N VAL A 338 -11.43 1.43 -13.63
CA VAL A 338 -10.61 0.58 -14.51
C VAL A 338 -11.15 0.60 -15.93
N GLN A 339 -12.45 0.39 -16.12
CA GLN A 339 -13.05 0.37 -17.45
C GLN A 339 -12.94 1.73 -18.14
N ALA A 340 -13.23 2.80 -17.39
CA ALA A 340 -13.12 4.17 -17.88
C ALA A 340 -11.68 4.52 -18.31
N ALA A 341 -10.66 4.07 -17.57
CA ALA A 341 -9.26 4.27 -17.96
C ALA A 341 -8.87 3.49 -19.22
N LYS A 342 -9.38 2.26 -19.39
CA LYS A 342 -9.17 1.48 -20.63
C LYS A 342 -9.78 2.17 -21.85
N ASP A 343 -10.96 2.77 -21.67
CA ASP A 343 -11.73 3.43 -22.73
C ASP A 343 -11.38 4.92 -22.93
N ASP A 344 -10.36 5.44 -22.23
CA ASP A 344 -10.00 6.87 -22.24
C ASP A 344 -11.16 7.82 -21.88
N ASN A 345 -12.08 7.34 -21.04
CA ASN A 345 -13.32 8.01 -20.67
C ASN A 345 -13.18 8.74 -19.32
N PHE A 346 -12.65 9.96 -19.36
CA PHE A 346 -12.49 10.77 -18.15
C PHE A 346 -13.78 11.06 -17.37
N PRO A 347 -14.91 11.40 -17.99
CA PRO A 347 -16.17 11.60 -17.26
C PRO A 347 -16.60 10.38 -16.42
N GLU A 348 -16.50 9.16 -16.97
CA GLU A 348 -16.85 7.95 -16.20
C GLU A 348 -15.80 7.59 -15.13
N PHE A 349 -14.52 7.94 -15.36
CA PHE A 349 -13.47 7.83 -14.36
C PHE A 349 -13.75 8.76 -13.17
N ASP A 350 -14.01 10.04 -13.43
CA ASP A 350 -14.27 11.06 -12.40
C ASP A 350 -15.52 10.74 -11.56
N LYS A 351 -16.56 10.25 -12.23
CA LYS A 351 -17.75 9.72 -11.57
C LYS A 351 -17.43 8.52 -10.66
N GLY A 352 -16.62 7.58 -11.14
CA GLY A 352 -16.15 6.44 -10.33
C GLY A 352 -15.34 6.90 -9.12
N LEU A 353 -14.40 7.82 -9.31
CA LEU A 353 -13.59 8.39 -8.24
C LEU A 353 -14.45 9.10 -7.19
N THR A 354 -15.45 9.88 -7.61
CA THR A 354 -16.42 10.53 -6.72
C THR A 354 -17.22 9.51 -5.91
N ARG A 355 -17.65 8.40 -6.52
CA ARG A 355 -18.34 7.31 -5.81
C ARG A 355 -17.43 6.65 -4.77
N VAL A 356 -16.16 6.43 -5.07
CA VAL A 356 -15.19 5.92 -4.07
C VAL A 356 -15.08 6.88 -2.89
N TYR A 357 -14.90 8.19 -3.13
CA TYR A 357 -14.83 9.19 -2.06
C TYR A 357 -16.09 9.25 -1.20
N LYS A 358 -17.26 9.14 -1.84
CA LYS A 358 -18.54 9.09 -1.15
C LYS A 358 -18.61 7.87 -0.22
N ALA A 359 -18.28 6.67 -0.73
CA ALA A 359 -18.26 5.45 0.06
C ALA A 359 -17.29 5.54 1.25
N CYS A 360 -16.09 6.12 1.06
CA CYS A 360 -15.16 6.36 2.16
C CYS A 360 -15.74 7.29 3.23
N THR A 361 -16.45 8.34 2.83
CA THR A 361 -17.03 9.33 3.75
C THR A 361 -18.20 8.73 4.53
N GLU A 362 -19.10 8.04 3.85
CA GLU A 362 -20.28 7.40 4.44
C GLU A 362 -19.86 6.29 5.40
N CYS A 363 -18.97 5.39 4.98
CA CYS A 363 -18.44 4.35 5.85
C CYS A 363 -17.74 4.93 7.09
N HIS A 364 -16.88 5.93 6.94
CA HIS A 364 -16.23 6.55 8.10
C HIS A 364 -17.17 7.34 9.00
N SER A 365 -18.33 7.79 8.52
CA SER A 365 -19.32 8.45 9.39
C SER A 365 -20.01 7.48 10.36
N GLU A 366 -20.02 6.19 10.03
CA GLU A 366 -20.70 5.13 10.80
C GLU A 366 -19.73 4.20 11.53
N TYR A 367 -18.58 3.89 10.93
CA TYR A 367 -17.67 2.82 11.39
C TYR A 367 -16.29 3.32 11.85
N LYS A 368 -15.99 4.62 11.74
CA LYS A 368 -14.71 5.16 12.21
C LYS A 368 -14.86 5.69 13.64
N GLU A 369 -14.31 4.96 14.60
CA GLU A 369 -14.15 5.43 15.99
C GLU A 369 -13.01 6.44 16.15
#